data_AF-A0A7V9GWU7-F1
#
_entry.id   AF-A0A7V9GWU7-F1
#
_cell.length_a   1.000
_cell.length_b   1.000
_cell.length_c   1.000
_cell.angle_alpha   90.00
_cell.angle_beta   90.00
_cell.angle_gamma   90.00
#
_symmetry.space_group_name_H-M   'P 1'
#
loop_
_entity.id
_entity.type
_entity.pdbx_description
1 polymer ?
#
loop_
_entity_poly.entity_id
_entity_poly.type
_entity_poly.pdbx_seq_one_letter_code
_entity_poly.pdbx_strand_id
1 'polypeptide(L)'
;MATRKVTITLDETQLDQIRKLVARGSAPSVSGFVQHAVSVALDDVAGWGALLAEALRETGGPLTDDERSWADELLGTARRRPGSAA
;
A
#
# COMPACT_ATOMS: atom_id res chain seq x y z
N MET A 1 -16.23 -14.80 4.51
CA MET A 1 -15.47 -13.54 4.77
C MET A 1 -16.38 -12.58 5.53
N ALA A 2 -15.95 -12.07 6.68
CA ALA A 2 -16.71 -11.06 7.41
C ALA A 2 -16.44 -9.68 6.78
N THR A 3 -17.50 -8.98 6.37
CA THR A 3 -17.38 -7.61 5.86
C THR A 3 -17.64 -6.62 7.00
N ARG A 4 -16.93 -5.48 6.98
CA ARG A 4 -17.14 -4.37 7.90
C ARG A 4 -17.34 -3.09 7.10
N LYS A 5 -18.27 -2.23 7.56
CA LYS A 5 -18.47 -0.91 6.97
C LYS A 5 -17.39 0.03 7.44
N VAL A 6 -16.86 0.83 6.51
CA VAL A 6 -15.88 1.88 6.77
C VAL A 6 -16.43 3.17 6.18
N THR A 7 -16.35 4.27 6.92
CA THR A 7 -16.64 5.61 6.41
C THR A 7 -15.33 6.23 5.96
N ILE A 8 -15.31 6.74 4.73
CA ILE A 8 -14.14 7.41 4.14
C ILE A 8 -14.54 8.78 3.61
N THR A 9 -13.60 9.70 3.56
CA THR A 9 -13.77 11.00 2.89
C THR A 9 -13.10 10.92 1.53
N LEU A 10 -13.80 11.35 0.49
CA LEU A 10 -13.29 11.47 -0.87
C LEU A 10 -13.49 12.91 -1.34
N ASP A 11 -12.65 13.33 -2.28
CA ASP A 11 -12.85 14.62 -2.94
C ASP A 11 -14.17 14.62 -3.73
N GLU A 12 -14.87 15.74 -3.76
CA GLU A 12 -16.17 15.85 -4.44
C GLU A 12 -16.04 15.55 -5.94
N THR A 13 -14.95 15.96 -6.57
CA THR A 13 -14.70 15.70 -7.99
C THR A 13 -14.52 14.20 -8.26
N GLN A 14 -13.92 13.46 -7.33
CA GLN A 14 -13.79 12.01 -7.41
C GLN A 14 -15.15 11.35 -7.31
N LEU A 15 -16.00 11.78 -6.36
CA LEU A 15 -17.35 11.23 -6.23
C LEU A 15 -18.18 11.46 -7.51
N ASP A 16 -18.08 12.65 -8.11
CA ASP A 16 -18.77 12.97 -9.36
C ASP A 16 -18.28 12.13 -10.54
N GLN A 17 -16.96 11.89 -10.63
CA GLN A 17 -16.41 10.97 -11.62
C GLN A 17 -16.98 9.56 -11.43
N ILE A 18 -16.96 9.02 -10.21
CA ILE A 18 -17.48 7.69 -9.90
C ILE A 18 -18.96 7.58 -10.30
N ARG A 19 -19.77 8.60 -9.99
CA ARG A 19 -21.18 8.63 -10.39
C ARG A 19 -21.36 8.56 -11.90
N LYS A 20 -20.52 9.25 -12.68
CA LYS A 20 -20.53 9.15 -14.15
C LYS A 20 -20.18 7.73 -14.63
N LEU A 21 -19.24 7.05 -13.96
CA LEU A 21 -18.90 5.64 -14.26
C LEU A 21 -20.07 4.70 -14.02
N VAL A 22 -20.83 4.93 -12.95
CA VAL A 22 -22.02 4.14 -12.62
C VAL A 22 -23.14 4.43 -13.61
N ALA A 23 -23.39 5.71 -13.93
CA ALA A 23 -24.43 6.11 -14.87
C ALA A 23 -24.26 5.51 -16.27
N ARG A 24 -22.99 5.35 -16.72
CA ARG A 24 -22.66 4.70 -18.00
C ARG A 24 -22.59 3.16 -17.92
N GLY A 25 -22.91 2.56 -16.77
CA GLY A 25 -22.91 1.11 -16.56
C GLY A 25 -21.53 0.47 -16.42
N SER A 26 -20.45 1.25 -16.24
CA SER A 26 -19.10 0.70 -16.04
C SER A 26 -18.83 0.22 -14.61
N ALA A 27 -19.69 0.56 -13.66
CA ALA A 27 -19.64 0.05 -12.29
C ALA A 27 -21.07 -0.17 -11.76
N PRO A 28 -21.31 -1.23 -10.97
CA PRO A 28 -22.66 -1.56 -10.49
C PRO A 28 -23.21 -0.56 -9.46
N SER A 29 -22.32 0.11 -8.72
CA SER A 29 -22.67 1.18 -7.76
C SER A 29 -21.41 1.94 -7.34
N VAL A 30 -21.58 3.06 -6.62
CA VAL A 30 -20.45 3.80 -6.02
C VAL A 30 -19.68 2.90 -5.05
N SER A 31 -20.39 2.19 -4.15
CA SER A 31 -19.75 1.27 -3.21
C SER A 31 -19.03 0.12 -3.92
N GLY A 32 -19.62 -0.41 -4.99
CA GLY A 32 -19.00 -1.45 -5.80
C GLY A 32 -17.73 -0.97 -6.51
N PHE A 33 -17.74 0.25 -7.03
CA PHE A 33 -16.54 0.89 -7.58
C PHE A 33 -15.43 1.00 -6.53
N VAL A 34 -15.75 1.52 -5.34
CA VAL A 34 -14.76 1.68 -4.26
C VAL A 34 -14.21 0.34 -3.79
N GLN A 35 -15.05 -0.67 -3.62
CA GLN A 35 -14.60 -2.03 -3.27
C GLN A 35 -13.67 -2.62 -4.32
N HIS A 36 -13.98 -2.44 -5.61
CA HIS A 36 -13.12 -2.90 -6.68
C HIS A 36 -11.77 -2.18 -6.69
N ALA A 37 -11.78 -0.85 -6.55
CA ALA A 37 -10.56 -0.05 -6.47
C ALA A 37 -9.65 -0.45 -5.29
N VAL A 38 -10.24 -0.74 -4.12
CA VAL A 38 -9.51 -1.25 -2.95
C VAL A 38 -8.91 -2.62 -3.23
N SER A 39 -9.64 -3.52 -3.89
CA SER A 39 -9.10 -4.84 -4.28
C SER A 39 -7.89 -4.69 -5.19
N VAL A 40 -8.03 -3.90 -6.26
CA VAL A 40 -6.94 -3.66 -7.24
C VAL A 40 -5.71 -3.08 -6.54
N ALA A 41 -5.90 -2.08 -5.66
CA ALA A 41 -4.78 -1.48 -4.94
C ALA A 41 -4.06 -2.47 -4.01
N LEU A 42 -4.80 -3.37 -3.35
CA LEU A 42 -4.21 -4.41 -2.50
C LEU A 42 -3.48 -5.48 -3.32
N ASP A 43 -4.07 -5.89 -4.44
CA ASP A 43 -3.47 -6.87 -5.36
C ASP A 43 -2.18 -6.32 -5.99
N ASP A 44 -2.16 -5.04 -6.39
CA ASP A 44 -0.97 -4.38 -6.92
C ASP A 44 0.16 -4.32 -5.89
N VAL A 45 -0.12 -3.94 -4.64
CA VAL A 45 0.88 -3.91 -3.56
C VAL A 45 1.47 -5.31 -3.32
N ALA A 46 0.63 -6.35 -3.33
CA ALA A 46 1.11 -7.73 -3.23
C ALA A 46 1.96 -8.13 -4.44
N GLY A 47 1.57 -7.71 -5.65
CA GLY A 47 2.31 -7.94 -6.89
C GLY A 47 3.70 -7.31 -6.89
N TRP A 48 3.83 -6.05 -6.47
CA TRP A 48 5.12 -5.38 -6.33
C TRP A 48 6.02 -6.07 -5.31
N GLY A 49 5.47 -6.51 -4.18
CA GLY A 49 6.22 -7.28 -3.18
C GLY A 49 6.76 -8.59 -3.75
N ALA A 50 5.95 -9.31 -4.53
CA ALA A 50 6.37 -10.55 -5.18
C ALA A 50 7.45 -10.31 -6.25
N LEU A 51 7.28 -9.29 -7.10
CA LEU A 51 8.27 -8.91 -8.11
C LEU A 51 9.60 -8.51 -7.47
N LEU A 52 9.56 -7.71 -6.40
CA LEU A 52 10.77 -7.32 -5.67
C LEU A 52 11.44 -8.54 -5.02
N ALA A 53 10.67 -9.44 -4.43
CA ALA A 53 11.22 -10.66 -3.81
C ALA A 53 11.90 -11.58 -4.83
N GLU A 54 11.33 -11.72 -6.03
CA GLU A 54 11.95 -12.45 -7.14
C GLU A 54 13.26 -11.79 -7.57
N ALA A 55 13.22 -10.49 -7.86
CA ALA A 55 14.40 -9.74 -8.30
C ALA A 55 15.53 -9.84 -7.26
N LEU A 56 15.22 -9.68 -5.97
CA LEU A 56 16.19 -9.86 -4.90
C LEU A 56 16.79 -11.27 -4.92
N ARG A 57 15.99 -12.32 -5.09
CA ARG A 57 16.49 -13.71 -5.16
C ARG A 57 17.48 -13.90 -6.31
N GLU A 58 17.23 -13.28 -7.46
CA GLU A 58 18.12 -13.32 -8.62
C GLU A 58 19.40 -12.52 -8.41
N THR A 59 19.37 -11.48 -7.58
CA THR A 59 20.50 -10.53 -7.39
C THR A 59 21.26 -10.68 -6.07
N GLY A 60 21.05 -11.76 -5.30
CA GLY A 60 21.82 -12.03 -4.07
C GLY A 60 20.99 -12.35 -2.82
N GLY A 61 19.67 -12.42 -2.95
CA GLY A 61 18.73 -12.72 -1.86
C GLY A 61 18.16 -11.46 -1.19
N PRO A 62 17.25 -11.65 -0.22
CA PRO A 62 16.72 -10.55 0.58
C PRO A 62 17.81 -9.89 1.44
N LEU A 63 17.65 -8.59 1.71
CA LEU A 63 18.56 -7.81 2.55
C LEU A 63 18.68 -8.44 3.96
N THR A 64 19.91 -8.75 4.36
CA THR A 64 20.21 -9.29 5.70
C THR A 64 20.08 -8.20 6.78
N ASP A 65 19.99 -8.62 8.04
CA ASP A 65 19.91 -7.67 9.16
C ASP A 65 21.18 -6.82 9.29
N ASP A 66 22.36 -7.39 9.00
CA ASP A 66 23.64 -6.68 9.03
C ASP A 66 23.73 -5.62 7.92
N GLU A 67 23.32 -5.96 6.70
CA GLU A 67 23.28 -5.01 5.58
C GLU A 67 22.25 -3.89 5.84
N ARG A 68 21.12 -4.23 6.48
CA ARG A 68 20.12 -3.24 6.88
C ARG A 68 20.66 -2.28 7.94
N SER A 69 21.34 -2.81 8.95
CA SER A 69 21.97 -2.00 10.01
C SER A 69 23.04 -1.09 9.43
N TRP A 70 23.89 -1.60 8.55
CA TRP A 70 24.90 -0.80 7.84
C TRP A 70 24.26 0.32 7.00
N ALA A 71 23.18 0.01 6.27
CA ALA A 71 22.46 1.01 5.48
C ALA A 71 21.80 2.07 6.37
N ASP A 72 21.20 1.68 7.50
CA ASP A 72 20.56 2.62 8.43
C ASP A 72 21.57 3.56 9.09
N GLU A 73 22.78 3.09 9.37
CA GLU A 73 23.90 3.91 9.84
C GLU A 73 24.37 4.90 8.75
N LEU A 74 24.56 4.42 7.52
CA LEU A 74 25.02 5.24 6.40
C LEU A 74 23.99 6.33 6.03
N LEU A 75 22.70 5.99 6.06
CA LEU A 75 21.60 6.89 5.71
C LEU A 75 21.17 7.80 6.87
N GLY A 76 21.74 7.61 8.06
CA GLY A 76 21.38 8.37 9.26
C GLY A 76 19.95 8.12 9.77
N THR A 77 19.34 7.00 9.36
CA THR A 77 17.99 6.56 9.77
C THR A 77 18.01 5.72 11.03
N ALA A 78 19.20 5.33 11.52
CA ALA A 78 19.37 4.66 12.80
C ALA A 78 18.64 5.42 13.91
N ARG A 79 17.53 4.84 14.37
CA ARG A 79 16.60 5.46 15.31
C ARG A 79 17.38 5.77 16.59
N ARG A 80 17.63 7.06 16.88
CA ARG A 80 18.18 7.50 18.17
C ARG A 80 17.26 6.93 19.26
N ARG A 81 17.76 5.95 20.03
CA ARG A 81 17.09 5.52 21.26
C ARG A 81 16.90 6.77 22.13
N PRO A 82 15.69 7.06 22.64
CA PRO A 82 15.53 8.15 23.59
C PRO A 82 16.38 7.80 24.80
N GLY A 83 17.38 8.65 25.07
CA GLY A 83 18.27 8.47 26.20
C GLY A 83 17.46 8.41 27.49
N SER A 84 17.73 7.37 28.28
CA SER A 84 17.33 7.28 29.67
C SER A 84 17.85 8.53 30.39
N ALA A 85 16.97 9.48 30.67
CA ALA A 85 17.24 10.55 31.62
C ALA A 85 17.26 9.93 33.02
N ALA A 86 18.42 9.98 33.66
CA ALA A 86 18.61 9.81 35.10
C ALA A 86 19.25 11.09 35.64
#